data_AF-A0A4Z0J6S8-F1
#
_entry.id   AF-A0A4Z0J6S8-F1
#
_cell.length_a   1.000
_cell.length_b   1.000
_cell.length_c   1.000
_cell.angle_alpha   90.00
_cell.angle_beta   90.00
_cell.angle_gamma   90.00
#
_symmetry.space_group_name_H-M   'P 1'
#
loop_
_entity.id
_entity.type
_entity.pdbx_description
1 polymer ?
#
loop_
_entity_poly.entity_id
_entity_poly.type
_entity_poly.pdbx_seq_one_letter_code
_entity_poly.pdbx_strand_id
1 'polypeptide(L)'
;MQMKRIMWLSLLMVMLGGVGVPTGAQAATWHHGTPKHLRGMYQSTTPIGKHSAAGFAPVIEVKAKTFSLSISNNPLQLVKHLKYQHVHGHYQFKGTLQHIGFVLGGKVTFGLKKKGHSLYFVQNRHNNFAMPDRFKLTTHVKG
;
A
#
# COMPACT_ATOMS: atom_id res chain seq x y z
N MET A 1 39.29 -38.63 44.47
CA MET A 1 38.32 -37.53 44.73
C MET A 1 38.18 -36.65 43.48
N GLN A 2 37.38 -37.04 42.47
CA GLN A 2 37.25 -36.28 41.20
C GLN A 2 35.83 -36.32 40.59
N MET A 3 34.79 -36.77 41.32
CA MET A 3 33.41 -36.86 40.78
C MET A 3 32.45 -35.76 41.27
N LYS A 4 32.83 -34.92 42.24
CA LYS A 4 31.93 -33.88 42.79
C LYS A 4 31.96 -32.53 42.06
N ARG A 5 32.93 -32.29 41.15
CA ARG A 5 33.09 -30.99 40.47
C ARG A 5 32.34 -30.86 39.15
N ILE A 6 31.93 -31.97 38.54
CA ILE A 6 31.28 -31.96 37.21
C ILE A 6 29.76 -31.72 37.34
N MET A 7 29.14 -32.03 38.48
CA MET A 7 27.70 -31.85 38.70
C MET A 7 27.24 -30.39 38.88
N TRP A 8 28.14 -29.45 39.12
CA TRP A 8 27.77 -28.03 39.30
C TRP A 8 27.83 -27.20 38.02
N LEU A 9 28.54 -27.65 36.97
CA LEU A 9 28.59 -26.92 35.69
C LEU A 9 27.34 -27.14 34.83
N SER A 10 26.64 -28.27 34.98
CA SER A 10 25.44 -28.57 34.21
C SER A 10 24.20 -27.79 34.67
N LEU A 11 24.16 -27.32 35.92
CA LEU A 11 23.02 -26.54 36.44
C LEU A 11 23.07 -25.06 36.00
N LEU A 12 24.26 -24.53 35.69
CA LEU A 12 24.42 -23.14 35.26
C LEU A 12 24.00 -22.91 33.79
N MET A 13 24.15 -23.92 32.92
CA MET A 13 23.72 -23.81 31.51
C MET A 13 22.20 -23.84 31.34
N VAL A 14 21.45 -24.42 32.27
CA VAL A 14 19.97 -24.46 32.20
C VAL A 14 19.36 -23.11 32.57
N MET A 15 20.01 -22.30 33.42
CA MET A 15 19.50 -20.97 33.79
C MET A 15 19.73 -19.89 32.72
N LEU A 16 20.67 -20.08 31.79
CA LEU A 16 20.94 -19.09 30.72
C LEU A 16 20.10 -19.31 29.44
N GLY A 17 19.40 -20.44 29.31
CA GLY A 17 18.63 -20.78 28.12
C GLY A 17 17.21 -20.19 28.04
N GLY A 18 16.77 -19.44 29.05
CA GLY A 18 15.36 -19.11 29.26
C GLY A 18 14.93 -17.67 28.98
N VAL A 19 15.82 -16.78 28.53
CA VAL A 19 15.40 -15.43 28.10
C VAL A 19 14.90 -15.54 26.67
N GLY A 20 13.69 -16.08 26.52
CA GLY A 20 12.96 -16.01 25.26
C GLY A 20 12.90 -14.56 24.84
N VAL A 21 13.69 -14.21 23.82
CA VAL A 21 13.62 -12.89 23.18
C VAL A 21 12.15 -12.73 22.81
N PRO A 22 11.43 -11.74 23.35
CA PRO A 22 10.06 -11.53 22.93
C PRO A 22 10.15 -11.14 21.47
N THR A 23 9.88 -12.09 20.58
CA THR A 23 9.61 -11.81 19.19
C THR A 23 8.31 -11.03 19.21
N GLY A 24 8.41 -9.73 19.43
CA GLY A 24 7.28 -8.83 19.41
C GLY A 24 6.65 -8.98 18.05
N ALA A 25 5.55 -9.72 17.99
CA ALA A 25 4.68 -9.73 16.83
C ALA A 25 4.18 -8.29 16.68
N GLN A 26 4.89 -7.49 15.89
CA GLN A 26 4.48 -6.14 15.54
C GLN A 26 3.20 -6.31 14.73
N ALA A 27 2.07 -6.26 15.43
CA ALA A 27 0.77 -6.32 14.81
C ALA A 27 0.72 -5.23 13.73
N ALA A 28 0.41 -5.67 12.52
CA ALA A 28 0.10 -4.85 11.36
C ALA A 28 -0.91 -3.74 11.71
N THR A 29 -0.45 -2.56 12.11
CA THR A 29 -1.32 -1.46 12.50
C THR A 29 -1.81 -0.70 11.27
N TRP A 30 -3.14 -0.59 11.16
CA TRP A 30 -3.79 0.19 10.13
C TRP A 30 -3.92 1.64 10.59
N HIS A 31 -3.25 2.55 9.89
CA HIS A 31 -3.32 3.99 10.13
C HIS A 31 -4.44 4.61 9.30
N HIS A 32 -5.11 5.63 9.83
CA HIS A 32 -6.14 6.36 9.10
C HIS A 32 -5.53 7.32 8.06
N GLY A 33 -6.15 7.40 6.90
CA GLY A 33 -5.81 8.32 5.82
C GLY A 33 -4.75 7.79 4.85
N THR A 34 -3.83 8.66 4.45
CA THR A 34 -2.73 8.34 3.54
C THR A 34 -1.38 8.89 4.04
N PRO A 35 -0.26 8.22 3.75
CA PRO A 35 1.07 8.73 4.03
C PRO A 35 1.33 10.08 3.33
N LYS A 36 1.86 11.07 4.04
CA LYS A 36 2.07 12.43 3.51
C LYS A 36 2.91 12.44 2.23
N HIS A 37 3.95 11.61 2.16
CA HIS A 37 4.85 11.54 1.00
C HIS A 37 4.21 10.88 -0.25
N LEU A 38 3.10 10.15 -0.12
CA LEU A 38 2.34 9.63 -1.26
C LEU A 38 1.35 10.65 -1.84
N ARG A 39 1.00 11.69 -1.08
CA ARG A 39 0.01 12.68 -1.50
C ARG A 39 0.49 13.47 -2.71
N GLY A 40 -0.44 13.79 -3.59
CA GLY A 40 -0.18 14.49 -4.85
C GLY A 40 -1.06 14.00 -5.99
N MET A 41 -0.90 14.67 -7.12
CA MET A 41 -1.54 14.30 -8.37
C MET A 41 -0.53 13.62 -9.28
N TYR A 42 -0.92 12.51 -9.91
CA TYR A 42 -0.05 11.70 -10.75
C TYR A 42 -0.77 11.37 -12.04
N GLN A 43 -0.10 11.51 -13.18
CA GLN A 43 -0.66 11.23 -14.50
C GLN A 43 0.04 10.03 -15.12
N SER A 44 -0.71 9.14 -15.76
CA SER A 44 -0.18 7.96 -16.44
C SER A 44 0.84 8.37 -17.50
N THR A 45 1.95 7.62 -17.56
CA THR A 45 2.96 7.76 -18.61
C THR A 45 2.74 6.81 -19.78
N THR A 46 1.72 5.96 -19.71
CA THR A 46 1.40 5.04 -20.80
C THR A 46 0.85 5.86 -21.98
N PRO A 47 1.35 5.64 -23.23
CA PRO A 47 0.89 6.39 -24.39
C PRO A 47 -0.63 6.38 -24.55
N ILE A 48 -1.19 7.55 -24.87
CA ILE A 48 -2.60 7.75 -25.22
C ILE A 48 -2.91 6.82 -26.41
N GLY A 49 -3.97 6.02 -26.30
CA GLY A 49 -4.36 5.02 -27.30
C GLY A 49 -4.06 3.56 -26.94
N LYS A 50 -3.14 3.29 -26.00
CA LYS A 50 -3.00 1.94 -25.40
C LYS A 50 -4.09 1.63 -24.36
N HIS A 51 -4.67 2.67 -23.77
CA HIS A 51 -5.91 2.57 -23.01
C HIS A 51 -7.06 2.96 -23.94
N SER A 52 -7.87 1.97 -24.31
CA SER A 52 -8.94 1.95 -25.32
C SER A 52 -10.07 3.02 -25.18
N ALA A 53 -9.90 4.07 -24.37
CA ALA A 53 -10.92 5.10 -24.12
C ALA A 53 -10.40 6.54 -24.36
N ALA A 54 -9.35 6.68 -25.18
CA ALA A 54 -8.43 7.81 -25.22
C ALA A 54 -9.01 9.17 -25.65
N GLY A 55 -9.38 9.99 -24.66
CA GLY A 55 -9.46 11.45 -24.76
C GLY A 55 -8.40 12.16 -23.89
N PHE A 56 -7.87 11.50 -22.85
CA PHE A 56 -6.77 11.97 -22.00
C PHE A 56 -6.11 10.82 -21.25
N ALA A 57 -4.86 11.01 -20.79
CA ALA A 57 -4.15 10.01 -20.00
C ALA A 57 -4.72 9.90 -18.56
N PRO A 58 -4.86 8.68 -18.00
CA PRO A 58 -5.40 8.47 -16.64
C PRO A 58 -4.71 9.30 -15.57
N VAL A 59 -5.48 9.80 -14.60
CA VAL A 59 -4.98 10.63 -13.49
C VAL A 59 -5.36 10.02 -12.16
N ILE A 60 -4.41 9.98 -11.24
CA ILE A 60 -4.59 9.62 -9.84
C ILE A 60 -4.42 10.86 -8.98
N GLU A 61 -5.28 11.03 -7.99
CA GLU A 61 -5.07 12.00 -6.92
C GLU A 61 -5.08 11.31 -5.55
N VAL A 62 -4.02 11.51 -4.78
CA VAL A 62 -3.90 11.01 -3.40
C VAL A 62 -3.98 12.19 -2.45
N LYS A 63 -5.08 12.28 -1.69
CA LYS A 63 -5.27 13.28 -0.61
C LYS A 63 -5.15 12.63 0.76
N ALA A 64 -5.26 13.42 1.82
CA ALA A 64 -5.11 12.95 3.19
C ALA A 64 -6.06 11.79 3.57
N LYS A 65 -7.28 11.76 3.01
CA LYS A 65 -8.33 10.77 3.36
C LYS A 65 -8.97 10.09 2.16
N THR A 66 -8.58 10.48 0.94
CA THR A 66 -9.21 10.00 -0.30
C THR A 66 -8.17 9.66 -1.34
N PHE A 67 -8.55 8.74 -2.21
CA PHE A 67 -7.84 8.36 -3.42
C PHE A 67 -8.83 8.49 -4.56
N SER A 68 -8.44 9.09 -5.67
CA SER A 68 -9.27 9.13 -6.87
C SER A 68 -8.51 8.65 -8.10
N LEU A 69 -9.24 8.01 -9.01
CA LEU A 69 -8.78 7.60 -10.32
C LEU A 69 -9.76 8.14 -11.37
N SER A 70 -9.24 8.97 -12.27
CA SER A 70 -9.95 9.50 -13.43
C SER A 70 -9.39 8.86 -14.69
N ILE A 71 -10.27 8.30 -15.51
CA ILE A 71 -9.95 7.70 -16.80
C ILE A 71 -10.90 8.33 -17.81
N SER A 72 -10.41 8.61 -19.02
CA SER A 72 -11.21 9.20 -20.08
C SER A 72 -12.52 8.45 -20.32
N ASN A 73 -13.60 9.22 -20.47
CA ASN A 73 -14.99 8.77 -20.63
C ASN A 73 -15.54 7.88 -19.50
N ASN A 74 -14.86 7.82 -18.34
CA ASN A 74 -15.35 7.11 -17.16
C ASN A 74 -15.67 8.08 -16.00
N PRO A 75 -16.69 7.77 -15.19
CA PRO A 75 -16.92 8.44 -13.91
C PRO A 75 -15.68 8.37 -13.01
N LEU A 76 -15.49 9.42 -12.21
CA LEU A 76 -14.42 9.47 -11.22
C LEU A 76 -14.56 8.33 -10.21
N GLN A 77 -13.56 7.45 -10.14
CA GLN A 77 -13.52 6.39 -9.14
C GLN A 77 -12.93 6.95 -7.84
N LEU A 78 -13.81 7.33 -6.90
CA LEU A 78 -13.42 7.96 -5.64
C LEU A 78 -13.49 6.97 -4.48
N VAL A 79 -12.34 6.72 -3.84
CA VAL A 79 -12.22 5.89 -2.65
C VAL A 79 -12.11 6.77 -1.40
N LYS A 80 -12.99 6.53 -0.42
CA LYS A 80 -13.07 7.21 0.88
C LYS A 80 -12.72 6.26 2.03
N HIS A 81 -12.65 6.83 3.24
CA HIS A 81 -12.37 6.11 4.49
C HIS A 81 -11.08 5.29 4.43
N LEU A 82 -10.05 5.86 3.78
CA LEU A 82 -8.78 5.18 3.60
C LEU A 82 -8.15 4.85 4.94
N LYS A 83 -7.65 3.62 5.02
CA LYS A 83 -6.67 3.19 6.00
C LYS A 83 -5.49 2.62 5.25
N TYR A 84 -4.29 2.78 5.78
CA TYR A 84 -3.07 2.26 5.20
C TYR A 84 -2.24 1.48 6.21
N GLN A 85 -1.41 0.60 5.69
CA GLN A 85 -0.37 -0.12 6.42
C GLN A 85 0.89 -0.17 5.54
N HIS A 86 2.06 0.00 6.13
CA HIS A 86 3.31 -0.25 5.42
C HIS A 86 3.65 -1.75 5.46
N VAL A 87 3.87 -2.36 4.30
CA VAL A 87 4.12 -3.79 4.13
C VAL A 87 5.26 -3.95 3.15
N HIS A 88 6.37 -4.58 3.56
CA HIS A 88 7.47 -4.97 2.66
C HIS A 88 7.84 -3.93 1.57
N GLY A 89 8.06 -2.67 1.97
CA GLY A 89 8.50 -1.59 1.06
C GLY A 89 7.43 -1.00 0.15
N HIS A 90 6.15 -1.22 0.45
CA HIS A 90 5.01 -0.55 -0.17
C HIS A 90 3.91 -0.24 0.85
N TYR A 91 2.91 0.53 0.45
CA TYR A 91 1.77 0.86 1.28
C TYR A 91 0.53 0.11 0.80
N GLN A 92 -0.02 -0.72 1.67
CA GLN A 92 -1.29 -1.40 1.46
C GLN A 92 -2.42 -0.50 1.96
N PHE A 93 -3.48 -0.36 1.16
CA PHE A 93 -4.66 0.44 1.48
C PHE A 93 -5.91 -0.42 1.55
N LYS A 94 -6.86 0.05 2.35
CA LYS A 94 -8.26 -0.36 2.31
C LYS A 94 -9.17 0.85 2.42
N GLY A 95 -10.31 0.82 1.76
CA GLY A 95 -11.28 1.91 1.79
C GLY A 95 -12.62 1.51 1.19
N THR A 96 -13.44 2.51 0.89
CA THR A 96 -14.76 2.34 0.27
C THR A 96 -14.82 3.13 -1.03
N LEU A 97 -14.91 2.42 -2.15
CA LEU A 97 -15.20 3.02 -3.46
C LEU A 97 -16.63 3.52 -3.47
N GLN A 98 -16.82 4.78 -3.85
CA GLN A 98 -18.14 5.36 -4.00
C GLN A 98 -18.83 4.84 -5.26
N HIS A 99 -20.11 4.50 -5.11
CA HIS A 99 -20.98 4.22 -6.24
C HIS A 99 -21.24 5.50 -7.03
N ILE A 100 -20.97 5.49 -8.34
CA ILE A 100 -21.22 6.64 -9.23
C ILE A 100 -21.43 6.18 -10.67
N GLY A 101 -22.57 6.55 -11.26
CA GLY A 101 -22.94 6.09 -12.60
C GLY A 101 -22.93 4.57 -12.66
N PHE A 102 -22.12 4.01 -13.57
CA PHE A 102 -21.92 2.57 -13.76
C PHE A 102 -20.79 1.98 -12.90
N VAL A 103 -20.11 2.78 -12.07
CA VAL A 103 -19.09 2.29 -11.15
C VAL A 103 -19.77 1.71 -9.91
N LEU A 104 -19.69 0.38 -9.76
CA LEU A 104 -20.16 -0.30 -8.55
C LEU A 104 -19.31 0.12 -7.34
N GLY A 105 -19.97 0.60 -6.29
CA GLY A 105 -19.31 0.93 -5.02
C GLY A 105 -18.98 -0.32 -4.21
N GLY A 106 -18.17 -0.16 -3.17
CA GLY A 106 -17.86 -1.28 -2.27
C GLY A 106 -16.53 -1.15 -1.53
N LYS A 107 -16.19 -2.18 -0.75
CA LYS A 107 -14.89 -2.25 -0.06
C LYS A 107 -13.79 -2.55 -1.07
N VAL A 108 -12.75 -1.74 -1.07
CA VAL A 108 -11.60 -1.91 -1.97
C VAL A 108 -10.29 -2.01 -1.21
N THR A 109 -9.37 -2.76 -1.78
CA THR A 109 -7.98 -2.95 -1.32
C THR A 109 -7.04 -2.73 -2.49
N PHE A 110 -5.97 -1.98 -2.24
CA PHE A 110 -4.97 -1.68 -3.26
C PHE A 110 -3.62 -1.37 -2.63
N GLY A 111 -2.54 -1.69 -3.32
CA GLY A 111 -1.18 -1.37 -2.89
C GLY A 111 -0.59 -0.26 -3.73
N LEU A 112 0.11 0.70 -3.12
CA LEU A 112 0.87 1.73 -3.81
C LEU A 112 2.35 1.71 -3.39
N LYS A 113 3.21 1.88 -4.38
CA LYS A 113 4.65 2.08 -4.19
C LYS A 113 5.07 3.38 -4.87
N LYS A 114 5.83 4.23 -4.18
CA LYS A 114 6.43 5.43 -4.76
C LYS A 114 7.92 5.19 -5.02
N LYS A 115 8.40 5.56 -6.21
CA LYS A 115 9.82 5.55 -6.58
C LYS A 115 10.15 6.87 -7.25
N GLY A 116 10.88 7.75 -6.57
CA GLY A 116 11.12 9.13 -7.00
C GLY A 116 9.80 9.88 -7.22
N HIS A 117 9.63 10.46 -8.41
CA HIS A 117 8.40 11.13 -8.82
C HIS A 117 7.37 10.20 -9.48
N SER A 118 7.50 8.87 -9.33
CA SER A 118 6.54 7.93 -9.89
C SER A 118 5.79 7.14 -8.82
N LEU A 119 4.52 6.86 -9.11
CA LEU A 119 3.61 6.05 -8.30
C LEU A 119 3.20 4.82 -9.12
N TYR A 120 3.15 3.67 -8.46
CA TYR A 120 2.85 2.37 -9.06
C TYR A 120 1.83 1.64 -8.20
N PHE A 121 0.91 0.92 -8.84
CA PHE A 121 0.13 -0.08 -8.15
C PHE A 121 0.96 -1.33 -7.91
N VAL A 122 0.83 -1.90 -6.71
CA VAL A 122 1.39 -3.21 -6.39
C VAL A 122 0.36 -4.26 -6.76
N GLN A 123 0.73 -5.17 -7.64
CA GLN A 123 -0.09 -6.34 -7.95
C GLN A 123 0.04 -7.35 -6.82
N ASN A 124 -1.08 -7.61 -6.14
CA ASN A 124 -1.20 -8.60 -5.07
C ASN A 124 -2.57 -9.27 -5.25
N ARG A 125 -2.67 -10.58 -5.03
CA ARG A 125 -3.94 -11.34 -5.11
C ARG A 125 -5.02 -10.79 -4.17
N HIS A 126 -4.62 -10.11 -3.09
CA HIS A 126 -5.55 -9.47 -2.14
C HIS A 126 -6.02 -8.07 -2.56
N ASN A 127 -5.48 -7.52 -3.66
CA ASN A 127 -5.89 -6.21 -4.18
C ASN A 127 -7.00 -6.40 -5.22
N ASN A 128 -8.17 -5.82 -4.96
CA ASN A 128 -9.30 -5.82 -5.88
C ASN A 128 -9.46 -4.50 -6.64
N PHE A 129 -8.55 -3.54 -6.41
CA PHE A 129 -8.52 -2.26 -7.09
C PHE A 129 -7.08 -1.96 -7.54
N ALA A 130 -6.82 -1.95 -8.84
CA ALA A 130 -5.48 -1.70 -9.38
C ALA A 130 -5.54 -1.23 -10.83
N MET A 131 -4.47 -0.58 -11.27
CA MET A 131 -4.24 -0.25 -12.67
C MET A 131 -2.80 -0.61 -13.04
N PRO A 132 -2.53 -1.30 -14.17
CA PRO A 132 -1.18 -1.76 -14.55
C PRO A 132 -0.26 -0.63 -15.07
N ASP A 133 -0.50 0.61 -14.66
CA ASP A 133 0.15 1.80 -15.17
C ASP A 133 1.22 2.35 -14.23
N ARG A 134 2.17 3.05 -14.85
CA ARG A 134 3.10 3.94 -14.17
C ARG A 134 2.54 5.36 -14.21
N PHE A 135 2.46 6.00 -13.05
CA PHE A 135 2.01 7.38 -12.94
C PHE A 135 3.16 8.28 -12.52
N LYS A 136 3.31 9.46 -13.15
CA LYS A 136 4.32 10.46 -12.80
C LYS A 136 3.66 11.65 -12.11
N LEU A 137 4.28 12.11 -11.03
CA LEU A 137 3.84 13.28 -10.26
C LEU A 137 3.74 14.48 -11.20
N THR A 138 2.63 15.20 -11.10
CA THR A 138 2.36 16.39 -11.90
C THR A 138 1.62 17.45 -11.07
N THR A 139 1.75 18.71 -11.46
CA THR A 139 0.97 19.83 -10.91
C THR A 139 -0.23 20.19 -11.77
N HIS A 140 -0.26 19.72 -13.03
CA HIS A 140 -1.31 19.98 -14.01
C HIS A 140 -1.56 18.72 -14.86
N VAL A 141 -2.81 18.47 -15.23
CA VAL A 141 -3.14 17.38 -16.16
C VAL A 141 -2.81 17.85 -17.58
N LYS A 142 -1.93 17.13 -18.28
CA LYS A 142 -1.65 17.40 -19.69
C LYS A 142 -2.69 16.70 -20.56
N GLY A 143 -3.29 17.42 -21.51
CA GLY A 143 -4.17 16.85 -22.54
C GLY A 143 -3.41 15.86 -23.42
#